data_AF-A0A7H4LS89-F1
#
_entry.id   AF-A0A7H4LS89-F1
#
_cell.length_a   1.000
_cell.length_b   1.000
_cell.length_c   1.000
_cell.angle_alpha   90.00
_cell.angle_beta   90.00
_cell.angle_gamma   90.00
#
_symmetry.space_group_name_H-M   'P 1'
#
loop_
_entity.id
_entity.type
_entity.pdbx_description
1 polymer ?
#
loop_
_entity_poly.entity_id
_entity_poly.type
_entity_poly.pdbx_seq_one_letter_code
_entity_poly.pdbx_strand_id
1 'polypeptide(L)' 'MAVPNNTTNLSRALFLLQNQGLIKLAAKFTDPATTLATPKDIVENPKHLKILEIESPQIPAVAG' A
#
# COMPACT_ATOMS: atom_id res chain seq x y z
N MET A 1 0.65 17.91 -11.51
CA MET A 1 1.25 16.60 -11.16
C MET A 1 0.19 15.77 -10.46
N ALA A 2 -0.40 14.78 -11.13
CA ALA A 2 -1.21 13.77 -10.46
C ALA A 2 -0.23 12.85 -9.72
N VAL A 3 0.10 13.22 -8.49
CA VAL A 3 1.00 12.41 -7.66
C VAL A 3 0.25 11.12 -7.33
N PRO A 4 0.81 9.93 -7.60
CA PRO A 4 0.22 8.63 -7.27
C PRO A 4 0.24 8.38 -5.74
N ASN A 5 -0.28 9.35 -4.98
CA ASN A 5 -0.30 9.39 -3.53
C ASN A 5 -1.01 8.15 -2.95
N ASN A 6 -1.98 7.58 -3.68
CA ASN A 6 -2.77 6.44 -3.22
C ASN A 6 -1.95 5.17 -3.13
N THR A 7 -1.24 4.81 -4.19
CA THR A 7 -0.39 3.61 -4.22
C THR A 7 0.75 3.72 -3.21
N THR A 8 1.32 4.92 -3.05
CA THR A 8 2.39 5.18 -2.07
C THR A 8 1.88 5.06 -0.63
N ASN A 9 0.73 5.66 -0.32
CA ASN A 9 0.14 5.61 1.02
C ASN A 9 -0.35 4.20 1.37
N LEU A 10 -0.94 3.49 0.41
CA LEU A 10 -1.34 2.10 0.58
C LEU A 10 -0.12 1.21 0.86
N SER A 11 0.95 1.32 0.05
CA SER A 11 2.19 0.58 0.28
C SER A 11 2.72 0.83 1.69
N ARG A 12 2.82 2.09 2.12
CA ARG A 12 3.26 2.43 3.48
C ARG A 12 2.37 1.80 4.56
N ALA A 13 1.05 1.79 4.38
CA ALA A 13 0.14 1.11 5.30
C ALA A 13 0.41 -0.40 5.36
N LEU A 14 0.65 -1.06 4.21
CA LEU A 14 1.01 -2.48 4.16
C LEU A 14 2.33 -2.77 4.92
N PHE A 15 3.34 -1.92 4.73
CA PHE A 15 4.60 -2.04 5.48
C PHE A 15 4.41 -1.84 6.99
N LEU A 16 3.54 -0.92 7.41
CA LEU A 16 3.20 -0.74 8.83
C LEU A 16 2.49 -1.96 9.41
N LEU A 17 1.55 -2.55 8.66
CA LEU A 17 0.86 -3.78 9.07
C LEU A 17 1.85 -4.96 9.19
N GLN A 18 2.82 -5.05 8.28
CA GLN A 18 3.91 -6.03 8.37
C GLN A 18 4.77 -5.81 9.61
N ASN A 19 5.18 -4.57 9.89
CA ASN A 19 5.98 -4.24 11.08
C ASN A 19 5.26 -4.57 12.39
N GLN A 20 3.93 -4.55 12.39
CA GLN A 20 3.10 -4.98 13.53
C GLN A 20 2.85 -6.50 13.57
N GLY A 21 3.40 -7.27 12.61
CA GLY A 21 3.20 -8.72 12.52
C GLY A 21 1.77 -9.14 12.17
N LEU A 22 0.96 -8.23 11.62
CA LEU A 22 -0.44 -8.48 11.28
C LEU A 22 -0.60 -9.18 9.92
N ILE A 23 0.31 -8.86 9.00
CA ILE A 23 0.44 -9.47 7.68
C ILE A 23 1.93 -9.72 7.40
N LYS A 24 2.23 -10.43 6.31
CA LYS A 24 3.59 -10.53 5.79
C LYS A 24 3.58 -10.26 4.30
N LEU A 25 4.49 -9.41 3.85
CA LEU A 25 4.71 -9.15 2.43
C LEU A 25 5.75 -10.12 1.87
N ALA A 26 5.75 -10.31 0.55
CA ALA A 26 6.76 -11.11 -0.12
C ALA A 26 8.18 -10.59 0.19
N ALA A 27 9.18 -11.48 0.22
CA ALA A 27 10.53 -11.17 0.69
C ALA A 27 11.25 -10.02 -0.05
N LYS A 28 10.81 -9.67 -1.26
CA LYS A 28 11.31 -8.52 -2.03
C LYS A 28 10.91 -7.15 -1.44
N PHE A 29 9.93 -7.11 -0.53
CA PHE A 29 9.42 -5.89 0.10
C PHE A 29 10.09 -5.66 1.46
N THR A 30 11.28 -5.08 1.42
CA THR A 30 12.10 -4.79 2.61
C THR A 30 12.09 -3.31 2.98
N ASP A 31 11.85 -2.40 2.03
CA ASP A 31 11.85 -0.97 2.27
C ASP A 31 10.74 -0.23 1.46
N PRO A 32 9.80 0.47 2.14
CA PRO A 32 8.75 1.26 1.50
C PRO A 32 9.27 2.49 0.74
N ALA A 33 10.52 2.92 0.96
CA ALA A 33 11.12 4.03 0.23
C ALA A 33 11.60 3.62 -1.18
N THR A 34 11.88 2.33 -1.40
CA THR A 34 12.41 1.80 -2.66
C THR A 34 11.40 0.92 -3.41
N THR A 35 10.36 0.44 -2.74
CA THR A 35 9.36 -0.46 -3.33
C THR A 35 7.93 -0.07 -2.97
N LEU A 36 7.01 -0.35 -3.89
CA LEU A 36 5.56 -0.17 -3.69
C LEU A 36 4.89 -1.53 -3.63
N ALA A 37 4.41 -1.91 -2.44
CA ALA A 37 3.65 -3.14 -2.22
C ALA A 37 2.17 -2.91 -2.51
N THR A 38 1.50 -3.97 -2.99
CA THR A 38 0.05 -4.02 -3.16
C THR A 38 -0.56 -5.13 -2.30
N PRO A 39 -1.89 -5.17 -2.10
CA PRO A 39 -2.52 -6.25 -1.34
C PRO A 39 -2.28 -7.65 -1.93
N LYS A 40 -1.97 -7.73 -3.25
CA LYS A 40 -1.62 -8.99 -3.93
C LYS A 40 -0.25 -9.54 -3.52
N ASP A 41 0.60 -8.70 -2.96
CA ASP A 41 1.95 -9.07 -2.52
C ASP A 41 2.01 -9.64 -1.09
N ILE A 42 0.85 -9.76 -0.44
CA ILE A 42 0.71 -10.33 0.90
C ILE A 42 0.78 -11.85 0.81
N VAL A 43 1.78 -12.43 1.47
CA VAL A 43 2.01 -13.88 1.50
C VAL A 43 1.42 -14.55 2.75
N GLU A 44 1.23 -13.81 3.84
CA GLU A 44 0.58 -14.30 5.06
C GLU A 44 -0.39 -13.25 5.63
N ASN A 45 -1.60 -13.67 6.01
CA ASN A 45 -2.63 -12.82 6.62
C ASN A 45 -3.39 -13.60 7.71
N PRO A 46 -2.74 -13.91 8.85
CA PRO A 46 -3.31 -14.76 9.90
C PRO A 46 -4.58 -14.18 10.55
N LYS A 47 -4.76 -12.85 10.47
CA LYS A 47 -5.95 -12.18 11.01
C LYS A 47 -7.05 -11.98 9.97
N HIS A 48 -6.89 -12.50 8.75
CA HIS A 48 -7.85 -12.36 7.65
C HIS A 48 -8.30 -10.91 7.43
N LEU A 49 -7.37 -9.96 7.56
CA LEU A 49 -7.64 -8.54 7.38
C LEU A 49 -8.10 -8.29 5.93
N LYS A 50 -9.22 -7.58 5.78
CA LYS A 50 -9.68 -7.08 4.47
C LYS A 50 -8.99 -5.76 4.19
N ILE A 51 -8.16 -5.75 3.15
CA ILE A 51 -7.45 -4.56 2.70
C ILE A 51 -8.12 -4.13 1.41
N LEU A 52 -8.76 -2.97 1.46
CA LEU A 52 -9.49 -2.40 0.33
C LEU A 52 -8.65 -1.26 -0.26
N GLU A 53 -8.32 -1.37 -1.54
CA GLU A 53 -7.76 -0.26 -2.29
C GLU A 53 -8.89 0.73 -2.56
N ILE A 54 -9.02 1.73 -1.70
CA ILE A 54 -9.88 2.86 -1.98
C ILE A 54 -9.06 3.78 -2.89
N GLU A 55 -9.40 3.81 -4.17
CA GLU A 55 -8.89 4.84 -5.06
C GLU A 55 -9.31 6.19 -4.47
N SER A 56 -8.35 6.99 -4.00
CA SER A 56 -8.70 8.35 -3.62
C SER A 56 -9.28 9.04 -4.83
N PRO A 57 -10.32 9.87 -4.65
CA PRO A 57 -10.89 10.64 -5.73
C PRO A 57 -9.76 11.35 -6.49
N GLN A 58 -9.62 11.07 -7.78
CA GLN A 58 -8.76 11.86 -8.65
C GLN A 58 -9.37 13.25 -8.66
N ILE A 59 -8.82 14.17 -7.87
CA ILE A 59 -9.12 15.59 -8.02
C ILE A 59 -8.53 15.96 -9.39
N PRO A 60 -9.34 16.23 -10.42
CA PRO A 60 -8.79 16.72 -11.67
C PRO A 60 -8.07 18.01 -11.32
N ALA A 61 -6.78 18.08 -11.61
CA ALA A 61 -6.04 19.32 -11.47
C ALA A 61 -6.77 20.34 -12.32
N VAL A 62 -7.39 21.33 -11.67
CA VAL A 62 -7.95 22.49 -12.36
C VAL A 62 -6.81 23.12 -13.14
N ALA A 63 -6.79 22.89 -14.45
CA ALA A 63 -5.97 23.63 -15.38
C ALA A 63 -6.56 25.05 -15.39
N GLY A 64 -5.88 25.96 -14.70
CA GLY A 64 -6.01 27.39 -14.94
C GLY A 64 -5.26 27.77 -16.20
#